data_AF-A0A4V1XFG2-F1
#
_entry.id   AF-A0A4V1XFG2-F1
#
_cell.length_a   1.000
_cell.length_b   1.000
_cell.length_c   1.000
_cell.angle_alpha   90.00
_cell.angle_beta   90.00
_cell.angle_gamma   90.00
#
_symmetry.space_group_name_H-M   'P 1'
#
loop_
_entity.id
_entity.type
_entity.pdbx_description
1 polymer ?
#
loop_
_entity_poly.entity_id
_entity_poly.type
_entity_poly.pdbx_seq_one_letter_code
_entity_poly.pdbx_strand_id
1 'polypeptide(L)'
;MVKANKRAFKQPGFTFGEGEIFESRQTTENVYHAMIGANASNSDVDLATLKQRVGSRVENLFNVALEQIDVYNATRGGAQFFKMIAEEFDALAPLELTEIEEIFSVYIAARERYKGFVGETPLMALVDRFREAVCAVRSASPSTSVELVYRPSTVDGAQMELLDAFDDLRISEDAPQPSASSSSAEAPWPPTYFNLQEKIWLCDSQIRWQLYGTGQMQPSDASDIPTLPDRYSHPIDVKLYLVWLALTNYSPTLSDWGLYMSPIGFLDAEDRKDWYLATGGASRRYSTIGEFITYAKGLFNTRSVAAGFFTFWTAGDPESFERLYSEKGANRRRDLF
;
A
#
# COMPACT_ATOMS: atom_id res chain seq x y z
N MET A 1 6.58 31.19 -8.69
CA MET A 1 6.12 30.11 -7.81
C MET A 1 5.95 28.79 -8.56
N VAL A 2 4.89 28.59 -9.36
CA VAL A 2 4.64 27.34 -10.14
C VAL A 2 5.79 26.96 -11.08
N LYS A 3 6.51 27.94 -11.64
CA LYS A 3 7.60 27.69 -12.61
C LYS A 3 8.80 26.92 -12.05
N ALA A 4 9.18 27.12 -10.78
CA ALA A 4 10.32 26.43 -10.18
C ALA A 4 9.98 24.97 -9.87
N ASN A 5 8.81 24.74 -9.23
CA ASN A 5 8.27 23.40 -8.97
C ASN A 5 8.11 22.62 -10.27
N LYS A 6 7.51 23.23 -11.30
CA LYS A 6 7.38 22.61 -12.62
C LYS A 6 8.72 22.23 -13.24
N ARG A 7 9.76 23.05 -13.07
CA ARG A 7 11.12 22.72 -13.53
C ARG A 7 11.75 21.61 -12.70
N ALA A 8 11.39 21.47 -11.43
CA ALA A 8 11.86 20.39 -10.56
C ALA A 8 11.35 19.01 -11.00
N PHE A 9 10.11 18.92 -11.50
CA PHE A 9 9.59 17.67 -12.08
C PHE A 9 10.23 17.28 -13.43
N LYS A 10 10.89 18.22 -14.11
CA LYS A 10 11.61 17.95 -15.36
C LYS A 10 12.97 17.29 -15.07
N GLN A 11 12.91 15.97 -14.89
CA GLN A 11 14.07 15.10 -14.63
C GLN A 11 14.86 14.78 -15.91
N PRO A 12 16.17 14.52 -15.82
CA PRO A 12 16.98 14.06 -16.95
C PRO A 12 16.44 12.76 -17.55
N GLY A 13 16.44 12.63 -18.88
CA GLY A 13 15.90 11.44 -19.58
C GLY A 13 14.40 11.49 -19.91
N PHE A 14 13.73 12.61 -19.60
CA PHE A 14 12.29 12.79 -19.81
C PHE A 14 12.00 14.10 -20.57
N THR A 15 11.09 14.03 -21.54
CA THR A 15 10.59 15.22 -22.28
C THR A 15 9.10 15.40 -22.05
N PHE A 16 8.77 16.30 -21.13
CA PHE A 16 7.40 16.71 -20.84
C PHE A 16 6.89 17.65 -21.95
N GLY A 17 5.61 17.56 -22.29
CA GLY A 17 4.97 18.38 -23.30
C GLY A 17 4.96 19.88 -22.96
N GLU A 18 4.55 20.70 -23.93
CA GLU A 18 4.24 22.11 -23.71
C GLU A 18 2.93 22.22 -22.92
N GLY A 19 2.85 23.17 -21.99
CA GLY A 19 1.70 23.33 -21.10
C GLY A 19 1.95 22.76 -19.69
N GLU A 20 0.88 22.51 -18.95
CA GLU A 20 0.95 21.91 -17.61
C GLU A 20 1.39 20.45 -17.65
N ILE A 21 2.04 20.01 -16.57
CA ILE A 21 2.53 18.62 -16.45
C ILE A 21 1.35 17.68 -16.17
N PHE A 22 0.40 18.15 -15.37
CA PHE A 22 -0.80 17.44 -14.95
C PHE A 22 -2.05 18.08 -15.57
N GLU A 23 -3.11 17.29 -15.72
CA GLU A 23 -4.37 17.62 -16.40
C GLU A 23 -5.11 18.77 -15.75
N SER A 24 -5.14 18.77 -14.40
CA SER A 24 -5.85 19.80 -13.64
C SER A 24 -4.91 20.62 -12.76
N ARG A 25 -5.32 21.87 -12.51
CA ARG A 25 -4.62 22.75 -11.57
C ARG A 25 -4.64 22.18 -10.15
N GLN A 26 -5.75 21.56 -9.75
CA GLN A 26 -5.89 20.94 -8.43
C GLN A 26 -4.92 19.76 -8.26
N THR A 27 -4.85 18.86 -9.23
CA THR A 27 -3.87 17.76 -9.26
C THR A 27 -2.46 18.33 -9.17
N THR A 28 -2.14 19.35 -9.97
CA THR A 28 -0.81 19.96 -9.96
C THR A 28 -0.43 20.46 -8.57
N GLU A 29 -1.34 21.17 -7.90
CA GLU A 29 -1.12 21.68 -6.55
C GLU A 29 -0.95 20.51 -5.56
N ASN A 30 -1.86 19.53 -5.55
CA ASN A 30 -1.80 18.37 -4.65
C ASN A 30 -0.50 17.56 -4.82
N VAL A 31 -0.10 17.27 -6.06
CA VAL A 31 1.14 16.55 -6.36
C VAL A 31 2.37 17.37 -5.94
N TYR A 32 2.36 18.68 -6.12
CA TYR A 32 3.46 19.53 -5.64
C TYR A 32 3.53 19.55 -4.11
N HIS A 33 2.39 19.61 -3.43
CA HIS A 33 2.31 19.51 -1.98
C HIS A 33 2.85 18.16 -1.48
N ALA A 34 2.49 17.05 -2.13
CA ALA A 34 2.90 15.71 -1.74
C ALA A 34 4.38 15.41 -2.00
N MET A 35 4.94 15.93 -3.11
CA MET A 35 6.31 15.63 -3.55
C MET A 35 7.35 16.63 -3.04
N ILE A 36 6.97 17.90 -2.88
CA ILE A 36 7.91 18.98 -2.54
C ILE A 36 7.64 19.53 -1.13
N GLY A 37 6.37 19.55 -0.72
CA GLY A 37 5.89 20.12 0.54
C GLY A 37 5.27 21.51 0.35
N ALA A 38 4.30 21.86 1.21
CA ALA A 38 3.54 23.10 1.09
C ALA A 38 4.38 24.39 1.16
N ASN A 39 5.47 24.37 1.93
CA ASN A 39 6.29 25.55 2.21
C ASN A 39 7.54 25.64 1.34
N ALA A 40 7.81 24.67 0.47
CA ALA A 40 9.02 24.66 -0.36
C ALA A 40 9.06 25.84 -1.36
N SER A 41 7.89 26.40 -1.66
CA SER A 41 7.75 27.60 -2.50
C SER A 41 8.26 28.89 -1.83
N ASN A 42 8.39 28.90 -0.50
CA ASN A 42 8.79 30.05 0.32
C ASN A 42 10.22 29.92 0.85
N SER A 43 10.88 28.80 0.60
CA SER A 43 12.25 28.54 1.02
C SER A 43 13.23 28.90 -0.10
N ASP A 44 14.39 29.51 0.25
CA ASP A 44 15.52 29.79 -0.66
C ASP A 44 16.25 28.51 -1.15
N VAL A 45 15.52 27.40 -1.31
CA VAL A 45 16.06 26.13 -1.80
C VAL A 45 16.33 26.27 -3.28
N ASP A 46 17.58 26.02 -3.69
CA ASP A 46 17.97 26.08 -5.08
C ASP A 46 17.25 25.01 -5.94
N LEU A 47 17.21 25.25 -7.25
CA LEU A 47 16.52 24.37 -8.20
C LEU A 47 17.16 22.98 -8.28
N ALA A 48 18.46 22.83 -8.03
CA ALA A 48 19.15 21.54 -8.12
C ALA A 48 18.71 20.63 -6.96
N THR A 49 18.63 21.18 -5.76
CA THR A 49 18.13 20.50 -4.56
C THR A 49 16.66 20.11 -4.71
N LEU A 50 15.83 21.00 -5.27
CA LEU A 50 14.43 20.68 -5.58
C LEU A 50 14.32 19.54 -6.61
N LYS A 51 15.14 19.57 -7.66
CA LYS A 51 15.18 18.48 -8.66
C LYS A 51 15.59 17.16 -8.04
N GLN A 52 16.62 17.14 -7.21
CA GLN A 52 17.06 15.93 -6.52
C GLN A 52 15.95 15.37 -5.62
N ARG A 53 15.31 16.22 -4.81
CA ARG A 53 14.21 15.81 -3.93
C ARG A 53 13.04 15.20 -4.71
N VAL A 54 12.61 15.86 -5.78
CA VAL A 54 11.53 15.33 -6.65
C VAL A 54 11.98 14.03 -7.32
N GLY A 55 13.21 13.98 -7.83
CA GLY A 55 13.79 12.79 -8.45
C GLY A 55 13.74 11.59 -7.53
N SER A 56 14.31 11.71 -6.32
CA SER A 56 14.32 10.62 -5.33
C SER A 56 12.93 10.19 -4.88
N ARG A 57 11.97 11.12 -4.77
CA ARG A 57 10.58 10.77 -4.39
C ARG A 57 9.84 10.05 -5.51
N VAL A 58 10.03 10.47 -6.76
CA VAL A 58 9.44 9.77 -7.91
C VAL A 58 10.11 8.41 -8.10
N GLU A 59 11.42 8.30 -7.92
CA GLU A 59 12.13 7.01 -7.90
C GLU A 59 11.54 6.08 -6.84
N ASN A 60 11.34 6.57 -5.61
CA ASN A 60 10.70 5.79 -4.54
C ASN A 60 9.28 5.36 -4.91
N LEU A 61 8.48 6.25 -5.51
CA LEU A 61 7.13 5.92 -5.96
C LEU A 61 7.13 4.77 -6.99
N PHE A 62 8.04 4.80 -7.96
CA PHE A 62 8.17 3.74 -8.96
C PHE A 62 8.74 2.43 -8.36
N ASN A 63 9.63 2.51 -7.36
CA ASN A 63 10.09 1.32 -6.64
C ASN A 63 8.93 0.61 -5.94
N VAL A 64 8.13 1.35 -5.15
CA VAL A 64 6.93 0.81 -4.47
C VAL A 64 5.98 0.15 -5.48
N ALA A 65 5.78 0.78 -6.64
CA ALA A 65 4.94 0.19 -7.70
C ALA A 65 5.50 -1.10 -8.30
N LEU A 66 6.83 -1.18 -8.48
CA LEU A 66 7.48 -2.39 -9.02
C LEU A 66 7.52 -3.54 -8.01
N GLU A 67 7.58 -3.24 -6.70
CA GLU A 67 7.42 -4.25 -5.64
C GLU A 67 6.01 -4.90 -5.66
N GLN A 68 5.02 -4.17 -6.20
CA GLN A 68 3.63 -4.61 -6.33
C GLN A 68 3.22 -4.93 -7.78
N ILE A 69 4.19 -5.22 -8.66
CA ILE A 69 3.94 -5.39 -10.10
C ILE A 69 3.02 -6.58 -10.42
N ASP A 70 3.02 -7.63 -9.58
CA ASP A 70 2.13 -8.77 -9.76
C ASP A 70 0.67 -8.38 -9.52
N VAL A 71 0.42 -7.49 -8.56
CA VAL A 71 -0.91 -6.90 -8.34
C VAL A 71 -1.32 -6.03 -9.53
N TYR A 72 -0.39 -5.26 -10.09
CA TYR A 72 -0.67 -4.50 -11.33
C TYR A 72 -1.09 -5.43 -12.48
N ASN A 73 -0.33 -6.51 -12.69
CA ASN A 73 -0.60 -7.48 -13.76
C ASN A 73 -1.95 -8.19 -13.57
N ALA A 74 -2.25 -8.62 -12.34
CA ALA A 74 -3.49 -9.30 -12.00
C ALA A 74 -4.71 -8.37 -12.14
N THR A 75 -4.62 -7.15 -11.63
CA THR A 75 -5.72 -6.17 -11.68
C THR A 75 -5.81 -5.40 -12.98
N ARG A 76 -4.83 -5.56 -13.87
CA ARG A 76 -4.64 -4.78 -15.11
C ARG A 76 -4.60 -3.27 -14.85
N GLY A 77 -3.92 -2.85 -13.78
CA GLY A 77 -3.84 -1.45 -13.36
C GLY A 77 -5.11 -0.93 -12.69
N GLY A 78 -5.87 -1.80 -12.01
CA GLY A 78 -7.09 -1.40 -11.31
C GLY A 78 -6.82 -0.54 -10.07
N ALA A 79 -7.86 0.13 -9.56
CA ALA A 79 -7.77 1.06 -8.42
C ALA A 79 -7.12 0.46 -7.15
N GLN A 80 -7.22 -0.86 -6.94
CA GLN A 80 -6.61 -1.53 -5.80
C GLN A 80 -5.07 -1.49 -5.84
N PHE A 81 -4.46 -1.54 -7.03
CA PHE A 81 -3.02 -1.39 -7.18
C PHE A 81 -2.55 0.00 -6.72
N PHE A 82 -3.22 1.06 -7.19
CA PHE A 82 -2.91 2.43 -6.76
C PHE A 82 -3.21 2.67 -5.28
N LYS A 83 -4.20 1.98 -4.71
CA LYS A 83 -4.47 2.02 -3.28
C LYS A 83 -3.30 1.47 -2.47
N MET A 84 -2.71 0.35 -2.87
CA MET A 84 -1.51 -0.18 -2.22
C MET A 84 -0.33 0.79 -2.30
N ILE A 85 -0.10 1.38 -3.48
CA ILE A 85 0.95 2.39 -3.62
C ILE A 85 0.70 3.57 -2.68
N ALA A 86 -0.55 4.05 -2.57
CA ALA A 86 -0.90 5.13 -1.64
C ALA A 86 -0.62 4.74 -0.17
N GLU A 87 -0.88 3.48 0.20
CA GLU A 87 -0.65 2.96 1.56
C GLU A 87 0.84 2.83 1.93
N GLU A 88 1.70 2.60 0.94
CA GLU A 88 3.14 2.38 1.14
C GLU A 88 3.99 3.64 0.89
N PHE A 89 3.66 4.44 -0.11
CA PHE A 89 4.46 5.60 -0.55
C PHE A 89 4.49 6.73 0.48
N ASP A 90 5.64 7.01 1.09
CA ASP A 90 5.81 8.10 2.08
C ASP A 90 5.70 9.52 1.47
N ALA A 91 4.47 10.02 1.29
CA ALA A 91 4.16 11.34 0.75
C ALA A 91 4.10 12.42 1.84
N LEU A 92 4.48 13.66 1.50
CA LEU A 92 4.39 14.80 2.44
C LEU A 92 2.97 15.32 2.65
N ALA A 93 2.05 14.95 1.77
CA ALA A 93 0.64 15.29 1.79
C ALA A 93 -0.15 14.14 1.16
N PRO A 94 -1.44 13.98 1.50
CA PRO A 94 -2.25 12.91 0.94
C PRO A 94 -2.40 13.06 -0.57
N LEU A 95 -2.27 11.93 -1.28
CA LEU A 95 -2.49 11.80 -2.72
C LEU A 95 -3.69 10.89 -2.98
N GLU A 96 -4.55 11.29 -3.90
CA GLU A 96 -5.63 10.44 -4.40
C GLU A 96 -5.11 9.42 -5.41
N LEU A 97 -5.88 8.33 -5.58
CA LEU A 97 -5.51 7.23 -6.49
C LEU A 97 -5.30 7.70 -7.93
N THR A 98 -6.18 8.59 -8.40
CA THR A 98 -6.12 9.18 -9.74
C THR A 98 -4.89 10.06 -9.92
N GLU A 99 -4.44 10.75 -8.87
CA GLU A 99 -3.25 11.60 -8.91
C GLU A 99 -1.99 10.74 -9.01
N ILE A 100 -1.95 9.61 -8.29
CA ILE A 100 -0.88 8.62 -8.41
C ILE A 100 -0.83 8.06 -9.83
N GLU A 101 -1.95 7.57 -10.35
CA GLU A 101 -2.07 7.05 -11.72
C GLU A 101 -1.60 8.07 -12.77
N GLU A 102 -1.95 9.34 -12.58
CA GLU A 102 -1.55 10.43 -13.47
C GLU A 102 -0.03 10.65 -13.44
N ILE A 103 0.62 10.59 -12.25
CA ILE A 103 2.09 10.66 -12.15
C ILE A 103 2.75 9.57 -12.99
N PHE A 104 2.30 8.31 -12.88
CA PHE A 104 2.83 7.20 -13.67
C PHE A 104 2.67 7.47 -15.18
N SER A 105 1.46 7.84 -15.59
CA SER A 105 1.12 8.09 -16.99
C SER A 105 1.95 9.22 -17.60
N VAL A 106 2.13 10.31 -16.85
CA VAL A 106 2.92 11.48 -17.28
C VAL A 106 4.39 11.12 -17.46
N TYR A 107 4.99 10.36 -16.53
CA TYR A 107 6.40 9.97 -16.63
C TYR A 107 6.65 8.96 -17.76
N ILE A 108 5.75 8.00 -17.98
CA ILE A 108 5.81 7.08 -19.12
C ILE A 108 5.75 7.88 -20.44
N ALA A 109 4.76 8.76 -20.59
CA ALA A 109 4.62 9.57 -21.80
C ALA A 109 5.81 10.50 -22.01
N ALA A 110 6.37 11.07 -20.94
CA ALA A 110 7.57 11.91 -21.02
C ALA A 110 8.81 11.10 -21.43
N ARG A 111 8.91 9.84 -20.99
CA ARG A 111 9.99 8.91 -21.38
C ARG A 111 9.90 8.56 -22.86
N GLU A 112 8.70 8.28 -23.37
CA GLU A 112 8.45 7.96 -24.79
C GLU A 112 8.78 9.12 -25.73
N ARG A 113 8.55 10.36 -25.30
CA ARG A 113 8.86 11.56 -26.09
C ARG A 113 10.34 11.92 -26.10
N TYR A 114 11.13 11.37 -25.18
CA TYR A 114 12.53 11.76 -25.03
C TYR A 114 13.38 11.24 -26.20
N LYS A 115 14.01 12.17 -26.93
CA LYS A 115 14.90 11.88 -28.07
C LYS A 115 16.37 12.22 -27.82
N GLY A 116 16.71 12.63 -26.61
CA GLY A 116 18.07 13.06 -26.27
C GLY A 116 19.01 11.89 -25.96
N PHE A 117 20.28 12.22 -25.70
CA PHE A 117 21.28 11.27 -25.22
C PHE A 117 21.74 11.72 -23.82
N VAL A 118 21.27 11.03 -22.80
CA VAL A 118 21.70 11.18 -21.40
C VAL A 118 22.05 9.77 -20.92
N GLY A 119 23.10 9.64 -20.11
CA GLY A 119 23.46 8.36 -19.48
C GLY A 119 22.28 7.80 -18.70
N GLU A 120 22.15 6.48 -18.64
CA GLU A 120 21.06 5.82 -17.94
C GLU A 120 20.97 6.30 -16.48
N THR A 121 19.81 6.80 -16.08
CA THR A 121 19.53 7.21 -14.69
C THR A 121 18.69 6.14 -13.99
N PRO A 122 18.75 6.04 -12.65
CA PRO A 122 17.93 5.08 -11.90
C PRO A 122 16.43 5.26 -12.21
N LEU A 123 15.94 6.50 -12.20
CA LEU A 123 14.55 6.79 -12.58
C LEU A 123 14.18 6.31 -13.99
N MET A 124 15.06 6.46 -14.99
CA MET A 124 14.79 5.96 -16.34
C MET A 124 14.60 4.44 -16.35
N ALA A 125 15.49 3.69 -15.69
CA ALA A 125 15.39 2.23 -15.61
C ALA A 125 14.09 1.78 -14.93
N LEU A 126 13.69 2.46 -13.84
CA LEU A 126 12.44 2.16 -13.13
C LEU A 126 11.20 2.43 -14.00
N VAL A 127 11.16 3.58 -14.69
CA VAL A 127 10.05 3.91 -15.59
C VAL A 127 10.00 2.96 -16.78
N ASP A 128 11.15 2.58 -17.36
CA ASP A 128 11.21 1.65 -18.48
C ASP A 128 10.70 0.25 -18.07
N ARG A 129 11.09 -0.27 -16.89
CA ARG A 129 10.55 -1.54 -16.34
C ARG A 129 9.05 -1.49 -16.10
N PHE A 130 8.54 -0.40 -15.52
CA PHE A 130 7.10 -0.28 -15.30
C PHE A 130 6.34 -0.15 -16.64
N ARG A 131 6.90 0.56 -17.62
CA ARG A 131 6.33 0.65 -18.98
C ARG A 131 6.25 -0.72 -19.64
N GLU A 132 7.23 -1.59 -19.46
CA GLU A 132 7.18 -2.97 -19.98
C GLU A 132 5.98 -3.74 -19.43
N ALA A 133 5.70 -3.64 -18.13
CA ALA A 133 4.51 -4.23 -17.51
C ALA A 133 3.21 -3.66 -18.08
N VAL A 134 3.13 -2.33 -18.24
CA VAL A 134 1.98 -1.65 -18.87
C VAL A 134 1.74 -2.17 -20.29
N CYS A 135 2.81 -2.28 -21.09
CA CYS A 135 2.75 -2.81 -22.45
C CYS A 135 2.32 -4.28 -22.49
N ALA A 136 2.81 -5.10 -21.56
CA ALA A 136 2.45 -6.51 -21.44
C ALA A 136 0.95 -6.67 -21.10
N VAL A 137 0.45 -5.94 -20.10
CA VAL A 137 -0.97 -5.93 -19.72
C VAL A 137 -1.86 -5.43 -20.85
N ARG A 138 -1.43 -4.41 -21.60
CA ARG A 138 -2.18 -3.89 -22.75
C ARG A 138 -2.24 -4.88 -23.92
N SER A 139 -1.17 -5.65 -24.12
CA SER A 139 -1.07 -6.63 -25.20
C SER A 139 -1.74 -7.97 -24.86
N ALA A 140 -1.97 -8.23 -23.57
CA ALA A 140 -2.63 -9.44 -23.10
C ALA A 140 -4.14 -9.42 -23.39
N SER A 141 -4.68 -10.54 -23.89
CA SER A 141 -6.12 -10.74 -24.07
C SER A 141 -6.88 -10.56 -22.74
N PRO A 142 -8.17 -10.20 -22.76
CA PRO A 142 -9.01 -10.20 -21.55
C PRO A 142 -9.07 -11.62 -20.97
N SER A 143 -8.33 -11.86 -19.89
CA SER A 143 -8.39 -13.13 -19.15
C SER A 143 -9.69 -13.18 -18.35
N THR A 144 -10.41 -14.30 -18.45
CA THR A 144 -11.62 -14.58 -17.65
C THR A 144 -11.30 -15.03 -16.22
N SER A 145 -10.05 -15.37 -15.92
CA SER A 145 -9.58 -15.72 -14.58
C SER A 145 -8.32 -14.91 -14.23
N VAL A 146 -8.42 -14.10 -13.18
CA VAL A 146 -7.28 -13.41 -12.57
C VAL A 146 -6.75 -14.28 -11.45
N GLU A 147 -5.58 -14.88 -11.65
CA GLU A 147 -4.89 -15.63 -10.61
C GLU A 147 -3.66 -14.84 -10.16
N LEU A 148 -3.74 -14.31 -8.95
CA LEU A 148 -2.59 -13.72 -8.27
C LEU A 148 -1.83 -14.86 -7.60
N VAL A 149 -0.70 -15.26 -8.19
CA VAL A 149 0.22 -16.25 -7.62
C VAL A 149 1.45 -15.49 -7.16
N TYR A 150 1.71 -15.48 -5.86
CA TYR A 150 2.84 -14.77 -5.30
C TYR A 150 4.03 -15.69 -5.08
N ARG A 151 5.23 -15.20 -5.39
CA ARG A 151 6.51 -15.84 -5.05
C ARG A 151 7.34 -14.87 -4.20
N PRO A 152 7.88 -15.28 -3.03
CA PRO A 152 8.69 -14.42 -2.17
C PRO A 152 9.78 -13.69 -2.94
N SER A 153 9.83 -12.37 -2.76
CA SER A 153 10.91 -11.54 -3.31
C SER A 153 12.21 -11.77 -2.54
N THR A 154 13.34 -11.30 -3.06
CA THR A 154 14.61 -11.32 -2.31
C THR A 154 14.57 -10.50 -1.02
N VAL A 155 13.73 -9.46 -0.98
CA VAL A 155 13.55 -8.62 0.22
C VAL A 155 12.70 -9.35 1.25
N ASP A 156 11.62 -10.00 0.80
CA ASP A 156 10.77 -10.83 1.66
C ASP A 156 11.59 -11.99 2.27
N GLY A 157 12.41 -12.65 1.45
CA GLY A 157 13.30 -13.71 1.92
C GLY A 157 14.29 -13.22 2.99
N ALA A 158 14.90 -12.05 2.81
CA ALA A 158 15.80 -11.47 3.80
C ALA A 158 15.07 -11.09 5.11
N GLN A 159 13.81 -10.66 5.03
CA GLN A 159 13.00 -10.35 6.22
C GLN A 159 12.56 -11.62 6.96
N MET A 160 12.18 -12.68 6.24
CA MET A 160 11.89 -13.98 6.81
C MET A 160 13.12 -14.57 7.51
N GLU A 161 14.28 -14.56 6.85
CA GLU A 161 15.56 -15.02 7.43
C GLU A 161 15.93 -14.26 8.72
N LEU A 162 15.64 -12.96 8.78
CA LEU A 162 15.88 -12.17 9.99
C LEU A 162 14.97 -12.59 11.15
N LEU A 163 13.69 -12.88 10.91
CA LEU A 163 12.79 -13.39 11.96
C LEU A 163 13.22 -14.76 12.45
N ASP A 164 13.52 -15.68 11.53
CA ASP A 164 14.01 -17.02 11.88
C ASP A 164 15.28 -16.92 12.74
N ALA A 165 16.21 -16.01 12.40
CA ALA A 165 17.41 -15.77 13.19
C ALA A 165 17.12 -15.18 14.59
N PHE A 166 16.02 -14.43 14.76
CA PHE A 166 15.60 -13.93 16.08
C PHE A 166 14.93 -15.01 16.94
N ASP A 167 14.20 -15.94 16.32
CA ASP A 167 13.61 -17.08 17.02
C ASP A 167 14.69 -18.10 17.43
N ASP A 168 15.72 -18.32 16.62
CA ASP A 168 16.89 -19.14 16.99
C ASP A 168 17.71 -18.55 18.15
N LEU A 169 17.60 -17.25 18.41
CA LEU A 169 18.23 -16.59 19.57
C LEU A 169 17.43 -16.73 20.87
N ARG A 170 16.19 -17.24 20.82
CA ARG A 170 15.39 -17.59 22.01
C ARG A 170 15.74 -19.00 22.49
N ILE A 171 16.84 -19.08 23.24
CA ILE A 171 17.21 -20.13 24.22
C ILE A 171 16.91 -21.57 23.78
N SER A 172 17.97 -22.20 23.29
CA SER A 172 18.16 -23.65 23.30
C SER A 172 17.97 -24.21 24.73
N GLU A 173 16.83 -24.84 25.00
CA GLU A 173 16.69 -25.92 26.00
C GLU A 173 16.36 -27.22 25.25
N ASP A 174 17.38 -28.07 25.13
CA ASP A 174 17.43 -29.46 24.67
C ASP A 174 16.14 -30.11 24.11
N ALA A 175 16.13 -30.35 22.79
CA ALA A 175 15.59 -31.60 22.21
C ALA A 175 16.18 -31.85 20.79
N PRO A 176 16.55 -33.09 20.44
CA PRO A 176 17.07 -33.41 19.10
C PRO A 176 15.93 -33.43 18.06
N GLN A 177 16.07 -32.60 17.03
CA GLN A 177 15.21 -32.58 15.85
C GLN A 177 15.33 -33.87 15.02
N PRO A 178 14.22 -34.50 14.59
CA PRO A 178 14.24 -35.33 13.39
C PRO A 178 14.10 -34.43 12.15
N SER A 179 14.94 -34.73 11.18
CA SER A 179 15.16 -34.04 9.93
C SER A 179 13.89 -33.81 9.10
N ALA A 180 13.82 -32.61 8.53
CA ALA A 180 12.88 -32.22 7.49
C ALA A 180 12.85 -33.25 6.35
N SER A 181 11.68 -33.84 6.12
CA SER A 181 11.30 -34.41 4.84
C SER A 181 9.80 -34.65 4.81
N SER A 182 9.04 -33.60 4.46
CA SER A 182 7.76 -33.80 3.81
C SER A 182 7.63 -32.81 2.67
N SER A 183 7.90 -33.32 1.46
CA SER A 183 7.49 -32.74 0.20
C SER A 183 5.96 -32.77 0.13
N SER A 184 5.29 -31.86 0.84
CA SER A 184 3.90 -31.52 0.56
C SER A 184 3.93 -30.59 -0.65
N ALA A 185 3.12 -30.86 -1.67
CA ALA A 185 2.96 -29.91 -2.78
C ALA A 185 2.60 -28.55 -2.17
N GLU A 186 3.48 -27.56 -2.35
CA GLU A 186 3.32 -26.22 -1.79
C GLU A 186 1.94 -25.71 -2.22
N ALA A 187 1.03 -25.53 -1.25
CA ALA A 187 -0.32 -25.09 -1.55
C ALA A 187 -0.24 -23.71 -2.23
N PRO A 188 -1.05 -23.44 -3.28
CA PRO A 188 -0.97 -22.18 -4.00
C PRO A 188 -1.24 -21.00 -3.05
N TRP A 189 -0.32 -20.03 -3.06
CA TRP A 189 -0.38 -18.82 -2.24
C TRP A 189 -0.51 -17.56 -3.12
N PRO A 190 -1.42 -16.62 -2.80
CA PRO A 190 -2.45 -16.70 -1.76
C PRO A 190 -3.52 -17.78 -2.04
N PRO A 191 -4.24 -18.27 -1.01
CA PRO A 191 -5.21 -19.35 -1.19
C PRO A 191 -6.30 -19.03 -2.23
N THR A 192 -6.65 -20.02 -3.05
CA THR A 192 -7.49 -19.81 -4.24
C THR A 192 -8.92 -19.40 -3.95
N TYR A 193 -9.43 -19.73 -2.76
CA TYR A 193 -10.80 -19.45 -2.31
C TYR A 193 -11.05 -17.99 -1.88
N PHE A 194 -10.01 -17.19 -1.74
CA PHE A 194 -10.16 -15.75 -1.53
C PHE A 194 -10.51 -15.06 -2.86
N ASN A 195 -11.35 -14.03 -2.79
CA ASN A 195 -11.62 -13.20 -3.95
C ASN A 195 -10.41 -12.31 -4.29
N LEU A 196 -10.43 -11.64 -5.44
CA LEU A 196 -9.30 -10.82 -5.89
C LEU A 196 -8.91 -9.73 -4.87
N GLN A 197 -9.88 -9.04 -4.26
CA GLN A 197 -9.60 -8.00 -3.27
C GLN A 197 -8.94 -8.58 -2.01
N GLU A 198 -9.41 -9.74 -1.55
CA GLU A 198 -8.83 -10.46 -0.40
C GLU A 198 -7.41 -10.94 -0.70
N LYS A 199 -7.15 -11.44 -1.92
CA LYS A 199 -5.81 -11.82 -2.38
C LYS A 199 -4.86 -10.63 -2.45
N ILE A 200 -5.35 -9.45 -2.82
CA ILE A 200 -4.54 -8.23 -2.84
C ILE A 200 -4.08 -7.84 -1.43
N TRP A 201 -4.96 -7.93 -0.42
CA TRP A 201 -4.56 -7.67 0.97
C TRP A 201 -3.51 -8.67 1.48
N LEU A 202 -3.57 -9.93 1.04
CA LEU A 202 -2.57 -10.96 1.33
C LEU A 202 -1.21 -10.68 0.66
N CYS A 203 -1.19 -9.86 -0.38
CA CYS A 203 0.03 -9.49 -1.12
C CYS A 203 0.66 -8.17 -0.65
N ASP A 204 0.07 -7.48 0.32
CA ASP A 204 0.64 -6.28 0.94
C ASP A 204 2.05 -6.55 1.48
N SER A 205 3.04 -5.76 1.05
CA SER A 205 4.45 -5.99 1.38
C SER A 205 4.73 -5.96 2.87
N GLN A 206 3.90 -5.30 3.68
CA GLN A 206 4.09 -5.15 5.13
C GLN A 206 3.55 -6.35 5.93
N ILE A 207 2.67 -7.14 5.32
CA ILE A 207 1.98 -8.28 5.94
C ILE A 207 2.46 -9.60 5.35
N ARG A 208 2.67 -9.62 4.04
CA ARG A 208 2.95 -10.81 3.23
C ARG A 208 4.14 -11.61 3.74
N TRP A 209 5.24 -10.93 4.08
CA TRP A 209 6.45 -11.59 4.55
C TRP A 209 6.27 -12.30 5.90
N GLN A 210 5.28 -11.90 6.71
CA GLN A 210 5.00 -12.50 8.02
C GLN A 210 4.01 -13.68 7.94
N LEU A 211 3.16 -13.72 6.91
CA LEU A 211 2.07 -14.69 6.80
C LEU A 211 2.21 -15.63 5.59
N TYR A 212 3.32 -15.57 4.85
CA TYR A 212 3.53 -16.44 3.69
C TYR A 212 3.51 -17.91 4.12
N GLY A 213 2.70 -18.72 3.43
CA GLY A 213 2.53 -20.13 3.75
C GLY A 213 1.58 -20.42 4.93
N THR A 214 1.08 -19.41 5.63
CA THR A 214 0.12 -19.58 6.74
C THR A 214 -1.25 -20.02 6.22
N GLY A 215 -1.55 -21.31 6.26
CA GLY A 215 -2.85 -21.85 5.85
C GLY A 215 -3.85 -22.04 6.99
N GLN A 216 -4.86 -22.88 6.72
CA GLN A 216 -5.70 -23.49 7.75
C GLN A 216 -4.87 -24.49 8.58
N MET A 217 -4.04 -23.99 9.49
CA MET A 217 -3.37 -24.81 10.48
C MET A 217 -3.67 -24.26 11.87
N GLN A 218 -3.82 -25.17 12.84
CA GLN A 218 -3.78 -24.76 14.24
C GLN A 218 -2.39 -24.15 14.49
N PRO A 219 -2.31 -22.99 15.15
CA PRO A 219 -1.03 -22.43 15.59
C PRO A 219 -0.31 -23.50 16.41
N SER A 220 0.93 -23.82 16.05
CA SER A 220 1.75 -24.77 16.80
C SER A 220 2.12 -24.17 18.16
N ASP A 221 2.41 -22.87 18.16
CA ASP A 221 2.83 -22.11 19.34
C ASP A 221 2.15 -20.73 19.42
N ALA A 222 2.24 -20.11 20.60
CA ALA A 222 1.70 -18.76 20.83
C ALA A 222 2.41 -17.67 20.02
N SER A 223 3.64 -17.94 19.55
CA SER A 223 4.39 -17.06 18.64
C SER A 223 3.82 -17.01 17.23
N ASP A 224 3.07 -18.03 16.80
CA ASP A 224 2.44 -18.11 15.47
C ASP A 224 1.18 -17.23 15.37
N ILE A 225 0.79 -16.58 16.47
CA ILE A 225 -0.38 -15.72 16.59
C ILE A 225 0.09 -14.27 16.66
N PRO A 226 -0.24 -13.41 15.68
CA PRO A 226 0.03 -11.99 15.79
C PRO A 226 -0.59 -11.41 17.05
N THR A 227 0.10 -10.45 17.67
CA THR A 227 -0.38 -9.79 18.89
C THR A 227 -1.81 -9.28 18.70
N LEU A 228 -2.69 -9.61 19.65
CA LEU A 228 -4.07 -9.15 19.63
C LEU A 228 -4.09 -7.61 19.63
N PRO A 229 -4.72 -6.96 18.63
CA PRO A 229 -4.76 -5.52 18.58
C PRO A 229 -5.54 -4.92 19.74
N ASP A 230 -4.99 -3.86 20.30
CA ASP A 230 -5.61 -2.99 21.28
C ASP A 230 -5.91 -1.60 20.68
N ARG A 231 -6.39 -0.68 21.52
CA ARG A 231 -6.73 0.69 21.10
C ARG A 231 -5.53 1.54 20.63
N TYR A 232 -4.31 1.10 20.87
CA TYR A 232 -3.07 1.81 20.51
C TYR A 232 -2.32 1.16 19.35
N SER A 233 -2.83 0.04 18.85
CA SER A 233 -2.19 -0.75 17.82
C SER A 233 -2.12 0.02 16.51
N HIS A 234 -0.98 -0.09 15.83
CA HIS A 234 -0.80 0.55 14.54
C HIS A 234 -1.74 -0.12 13.51
N PRO A 235 -2.28 0.59 12.51
CA PRO A 235 -3.18 -0.01 11.52
C PRO A 235 -2.59 -1.22 10.78
N ILE A 236 -1.27 -1.28 10.63
CA ILE A 236 -0.59 -2.44 10.04
C ILE A 236 -0.77 -3.68 10.92
N ASP A 237 -0.62 -3.54 12.24
CA ASP A 237 -0.75 -4.65 13.20
C ASP A 237 -2.19 -5.17 13.23
N VAL A 238 -3.15 -4.24 13.17
CA VAL A 238 -4.58 -4.60 13.04
C VAL A 238 -4.82 -5.36 11.74
N LYS A 239 -4.29 -4.86 10.61
CA LYS A 239 -4.42 -5.49 9.30
C LYS A 239 -3.78 -6.88 9.29
N LEU A 240 -2.57 -7.03 9.85
CA LEU A 240 -1.87 -8.31 10.03
C LEU A 240 -2.73 -9.32 10.80
N TYR A 241 -3.27 -8.92 11.96
CA TYR A 241 -4.13 -9.79 12.77
C TYR A 241 -5.41 -10.22 12.04
N LEU A 242 -6.07 -9.30 11.31
CA LEU A 242 -7.27 -9.61 10.53
C LEU A 242 -6.97 -10.55 9.36
N VAL A 243 -5.85 -10.36 8.68
CA VAL A 243 -5.41 -11.25 7.59
C VAL A 243 -5.09 -12.63 8.13
N TRP A 244 -4.38 -12.72 9.25
CA TRP A 244 -4.10 -13.98 9.94
C TRP A 244 -5.40 -14.70 10.38
N LEU A 245 -6.37 -13.96 10.94
CA LEU A 245 -7.68 -14.51 11.31
C LEU A 245 -8.41 -15.11 10.11
N ALA A 246 -8.41 -14.40 8.98
CA ALA A 246 -9.03 -14.89 7.75
C ALA A 246 -8.34 -16.17 7.26
N LEU A 247 -7.01 -16.21 7.25
CA LEU A 247 -6.23 -17.37 6.78
C LEU A 247 -6.46 -18.62 7.62
N THR A 248 -6.49 -18.47 8.95
CA THR A 248 -6.54 -19.58 9.90
C THR A 248 -7.96 -20.09 10.17
N ASN A 249 -8.98 -19.22 10.06
CA ASN A 249 -10.36 -19.57 10.45
C ASN A 249 -11.33 -19.68 9.27
N TYR A 250 -11.02 -19.12 8.10
CA TYR A 250 -11.93 -19.19 6.96
C TYR A 250 -11.86 -20.56 6.29
N SER A 251 -13.00 -21.22 6.14
CA SER A 251 -13.15 -22.43 5.35
C SER A 251 -14.11 -22.23 4.17
N PRO A 252 -13.68 -22.47 2.92
CA PRO A 252 -14.56 -22.27 1.76
C PRO A 252 -15.78 -23.18 1.74
N THR A 253 -15.75 -24.30 2.47
CA THR A 253 -16.85 -25.27 2.53
C THR A 253 -17.75 -25.09 3.75
N LEU A 254 -17.26 -24.46 4.81
CA LEU A 254 -17.96 -24.36 6.11
C LEU A 254 -18.28 -22.93 6.53
N SER A 255 -17.51 -21.94 6.07
CA SER A 255 -17.70 -20.54 6.42
C SER A 255 -18.70 -19.89 5.47
N ASP A 256 -19.78 -19.34 6.04
CA ASP A 256 -20.74 -18.49 5.35
C ASP A 256 -20.50 -16.99 5.62
N TRP A 257 -19.33 -16.66 6.18
CA TRP A 257 -18.93 -15.31 6.57
C TRP A 257 -17.72 -14.83 5.78
N GLY A 258 -17.61 -13.53 5.55
CA GLY A 258 -16.40 -12.88 5.04
C GLY A 258 -15.84 -11.88 6.03
N LEU A 259 -14.51 -11.79 6.11
CA LEU A 259 -13.81 -10.83 6.96
C LEU A 259 -13.18 -9.74 6.11
N TYR A 260 -13.58 -8.50 6.36
CA TYR A 260 -12.94 -7.32 5.79
C TYR A 260 -11.57 -7.13 6.44
N MET A 261 -10.49 -7.44 5.72
CA MET A 261 -9.15 -7.52 6.28
C MET A 261 -8.41 -6.18 6.38
N SER A 262 -9.12 -5.05 6.23
CA SER A 262 -8.56 -3.71 6.42
C SER A 262 -9.22 -3.03 7.62
N PRO A 263 -8.45 -2.37 8.50
CA PRO A 263 -9.02 -1.71 9.67
C PRO A 263 -9.94 -0.55 9.24
N ILE A 264 -11.12 -0.45 9.85
CA ILE A 264 -12.08 0.61 9.56
C ILE A 264 -11.93 1.70 10.63
N GLY A 265 -11.49 2.89 10.22
CA GLY A 265 -11.22 3.99 11.15
C GLY A 265 -11.98 5.29 10.86
N PHE A 266 -12.55 5.42 9.66
CA PHE A 266 -13.13 6.68 9.18
C PHE A 266 -14.52 6.49 8.59
N LEU A 267 -15.35 7.53 8.69
CA LEU A 267 -16.69 7.52 8.10
C LEU A 267 -16.62 7.62 6.57
N ASP A 268 -15.79 8.56 6.08
CA ASP A 268 -15.64 8.89 4.68
C ASP A 268 -14.17 9.21 4.32
N ALA A 269 -13.90 9.35 3.02
CA ALA A 269 -12.56 9.57 2.51
C ALA A 269 -12.00 10.96 2.85
N GLU A 270 -12.87 11.97 2.98
CA GLU A 270 -12.47 13.34 3.31
C GLU A 270 -12.00 13.42 4.77
N ASP A 271 -12.73 12.80 5.70
CA ASP A 271 -12.32 12.68 7.10
C ASP A 271 -10.96 11.98 7.21
N ARG A 272 -10.79 10.84 6.52
CA ARG A 272 -9.49 10.14 6.47
C ARG A 272 -8.35 11.04 5.97
N LYS A 273 -8.62 11.89 4.98
CA LYS A 273 -7.66 12.83 4.39
C LYS A 273 -7.29 13.95 5.35
N ASP A 274 -8.27 14.53 6.05
CA ASP A 274 -8.04 15.56 7.06
C ASP A 274 -7.11 15.09 8.19
N TRP A 275 -7.17 13.79 8.51
CA TRP A 275 -6.32 13.13 9.50
C TRP A 275 -4.92 12.72 9.02
N TYR A 276 -4.59 12.90 7.74
CA TYR A 276 -3.31 12.45 7.19
C TYR A 276 -2.10 13.02 7.94
N LEU A 277 -2.01 14.34 8.08
CA LEU A 277 -0.87 14.98 8.74
C LEU A 277 -0.82 14.66 10.24
N ALA A 278 -1.98 14.60 10.88
CA ALA A 278 -2.10 14.33 12.32
C ALA A 278 -1.62 12.92 12.69
N THR A 279 -1.77 11.97 11.77
CA THR A 279 -1.40 10.56 11.98
C THR A 279 -0.04 10.20 11.38
N GLY A 280 0.75 11.18 10.94
CA GLY A 280 2.01 10.92 10.22
C GLY A 280 1.80 10.08 8.95
N GLY A 281 0.64 10.24 8.30
CA GLY A 281 0.25 9.48 7.12
C GLY A 281 -0.41 8.14 7.42
N ALA A 282 -0.48 7.68 8.68
CA ALA A 282 -1.07 6.37 8.99
C ALA A 282 -2.57 6.27 8.66
N SER A 283 -3.30 7.40 8.60
CA SER A 283 -4.74 7.41 8.27
C SER A 283 -5.06 6.70 6.96
N ARG A 284 -4.17 6.73 5.97
CA ARG A 284 -4.34 6.09 4.66
C ARG A 284 -4.48 4.57 4.71
N ARG A 285 -3.95 3.93 5.77
CA ARG A 285 -4.00 2.48 5.97
C ARG A 285 -5.33 2.01 6.54
N TYR A 286 -6.14 2.95 7.00
CA TYR A 286 -7.52 2.69 7.37
C TYR A 286 -8.43 2.79 6.15
N SER A 287 -9.40 1.90 6.13
CA SER A 287 -10.54 2.00 5.25
C SER A 287 -11.68 2.79 5.90
N THR A 288 -12.64 3.15 5.06
CA THR A 288 -13.84 3.87 5.42
C THR A 288 -15.03 2.92 5.57
N ILE A 289 -16.08 3.37 6.26
CA ILE A 289 -17.35 2.63 6.32
C ILE A 289 -17.91 2.38 4.92
N GLY A 290 -17.80 3.36 4.01
CA GLY A 290 -18.26 3.21 2.62
C GLY A 290 -17.55 2.08 1.86
N GLU A 291 -16.24 1.95 2.04
CA GLU A 291 -15.46 0.86 1.44
C GLU A 291 -15.85 -0.50 2.03
N PHE A 292 -16.07 -0.60 3.34
CA PHE A 292 -16.57 -1.82 3.97
C PHE A 292 -17.96 -2.22 3.47
N ILE A 293 -18.90 -1.27 3.38
CA ILE A 293 -20.25 -1.53 2.86
C ILE A 293 -20.17 -2.02 1.41
N THR A 294 -19.29 -1.44 0.60
CA THR A 294 -19.09 -1.86 -0.80
C THR A 294 -18.59 -3.30 -0.88
N TYR A 295 -17.62 -3.66 -0.03
CA TYR A 295 -17.15 -5.04 0.10
C TYR A 295 -18.27 -5.99 0.54
N ALA A 296 -19.01 -5.64 1.61
CA ALA A 296 -20.09 -6.47 2.13
C ALA A 296 -21.18 -6.73 1.09
N LYS A 297 -21.57 -5.69 0.32
CA LYS A 297 -22.50 -5.84 -0.81
C LYS A 297 -21.99 -6.80 -1.88
N GLY A 298 -20.70 -6.74 -2.19
CA GLY A 298 -20.06 -7.67 -3.13
C GLY A 298 -20.08 -9.12 -2.65
N LEU A 299 -19.95 -9.33 -1.33
CA LEU A 299 -19.95 -10.65 -0.71
C LEU A 299 -21.33 -11.30 -0.59
N PHE A 300 -22.41 -10.52 -0.42
CA PHE A 300 -23.73 -11.10 -0.11
C PHE A 300 -24.32 -11.98 -1.22
N ASN A 301 -23.68 -12.05 -2.38
CA ASN A 301 -24.02 -13.03 -3.43
C ASN A 301 -23.52 -14.45 -3.11
N THR A 302 -22.54 -14.60 -2.23
CA THR A 302 -21.87 -15.87 -1.93
C THR A 302 -21.75 -16.17 -0.43
N ARG A 303 -21.97 -15.17 0.44
CA ARG A 303 -21.81 -15.27 1.90
C ARG A 303 -22.99 -14.59 2.62
N SER A 304 -23.35 -15.09 3.79
CA SER A 304 -24.47 -14.58 4.62
C SER A 304 -24.04 -13.49 5.59
N VAL A 305 -22.77 -13.47 6.00
CA VAL A 305 -22.24 -12.55 7.01
C VAL A 305 -21.02 -11.82 6.47
N ALA A 306 -20.91 -10.52 6.77
CA ALA A 306 -19.70 -9.75 6.54
C ALA A 306 -19.29 -9.09 7.87
N ALA A 307 -18.09 -9.43 8.35
CA ALA A 307 -17.49 -8.85 9.55
C ALA A 307 -16.43 -7.84 9.15
N GLY A 308 -16.33 -6.76 9.92
CA GLY A 308 -15.28 -5.75 9.79
C GLY A 308 -14.86 -5.28 11.17
N PHE A 309 -13.59 -4.88 11.30
CA PHE A 309 -13.06 -4.40 12.57
C PHE A 309 -13.04 -2.88 12.58
N PHE A 310 -13.92 -2.30 13.40
CA PHE A 310 -13.95 -0.87 13.64
C PHE A 310 -12.98 -0.54 14.77
N THR A 311 -12.03 0.33 14.49
CA THR A 311 -11.02 0.74 15.46
C THR A 311 -10.96 2.25 15.53
N PHE A 312 -10.93 2.76 16.76
CA PHE A 312 -10.72 4.16 17.00
C PHE A 312 -9.25 4.48 16.73
N TRP A 313 -8.95 5.60 16.07
CA TRP A 313 -7.57 6.03 15.90
C TRP A 313 -7.14 6.77 17.18
N THR A 314 -6.13 6.25 17.88
CA THR A 314 -5.25 7.09 18.70
C THR A 314 -3.83 6.77 18.27
N ALA A 315 -3.35 7.49 17.25
CA ALA A 315 -1.94 7.48 16.92
C ALA A 315 -1.19 8.19 18.05
N GLY A 316 -0.83 7.44 19.10
CA GLY A 316 -0.10 7.95 20.25
C GLY A 316 -0.93 8.88 21.16
N ASP A 317 -0.57 8.84 22.44
CA ASP A 317 -0.89 9.78 23.52
C ASP A 317 -2.22 10.60 23.40
N PRO A 318 -3.21 10.35 24.28
CA PRO A 318 -4.41 11.16 24.41
C PRO A 318 -4.16 12.68 24.46
N GLU A 319 -3.04 13.15 25.01
CA GLU A 319 -2.73 14.58 25.07
C GLU A 319 -2.40 15.17 23.69
N SER A 320 -1.82 14.36 22.79
CA SER A 320 -1.56 14.75 21.40
C SER A 320 -2.87 14.91 20.63
N PHE A 321 -3.87 14.07 20.91
CA PHE A 321 -5.22 14.18 20.36
C PHE A 321 -5.93 15.47 20.83
N GLU A 322 -5.84 15.81 22.12
CA GLU A 322 -6.44 17.04 22.66
C GLU A 322 -5.74 18.32 22.18
N ARG A 323 -4.40 18.31 22.03
CA ARG A 323 -3.64 19.42 21.44
C ARG A 323 -4.03 19.67 19.99
N LEU A 324 -4.12 18.63 19.18
CA LEU A 324 -4.44 18.77 17.75
C LEU A 324 -5.86 19.33 17.53
N TYR A 325 -6.81 18.97 18.41
CA TYR A 325 -8.17 19.51 18.40
C TYR A 325 -8.29 20.93 18.97
N SER A 326 -7.46 21.30 19.93
CA SER A 326 -7.47 22.65 20.51
C SER A 326 -6.79 23.69 19.61
N GLU A 327 -5.79 23.28 18.82
CA GLU A 327 -5.11 24.16 17.86
C GLU A 327 -5.90 24.35 16.55
N LYS A 328 -6.58 23.30 16.05
CA LYS A 328 -7.47 23.41 14.89
C LYS A 328 -8.90 23.72 15.34
N GLY A 329 -9.12 24.97 15.73
CA GLY A 329 -10.45 25.48 16.07
C GLY A 329 -11.52 25.06 15.05
N ALA A 330 -12.51 24.33 15.56
CA ALA A 330 -13.74 23.87 14.89
C ALA A 330 -13.63 22.64 13.97
N ASN A 331 -13.78 21.45 14.57
CA ASN A 331 -14.56 20.38 13.95
C ASN A 331 -15.72 19.97 14.89
N ARG A 332 -16.93 20.41 14.56
CA ARG A 332 -18.19 20.23 15.33
C ARG A 332 -18.78 18.81 15.22
N ARG A 333 -17.95 17.75 15.28
CA ARG A 333 -18.44 16.35 15.18
C ARG A 333 -18.19 15.53 16.44
N ARG A 334 -18.29 16.16 17.62
CA ARG A 334 -18.43 15.41 18.89
C ARG A 334 -19.80 14.73 19.02
N ASP A 335 -20.79 15.12 18.23
CA ASP A 335 -22.19 14.73 18.47
C ASP A 335 -22.60 13.43 17.75
N LEU A 336 -21.65 12.63 17.24
CA LEU A 336 -21.96 11.41 16.46
C LEU A 336 -21.36 10.10 17.01
N PHE A 337 -20.81 10.11 18.23
CA PHE A 337 -20.37 8.88 18.91
C PHE A 337 -20.86 8.83 20.35
#